data_AF-M1ENE6-F1
#
_entry.id   AF-M1ENE6-F1
#
_cell.length_a   1.000
_cell.length_b   1.000
_cell.length_c   1.000
_cell.angle_alpha   90.00
_cell.angle_beta   90.00
_cell.angle_gamma   90.00
#
_symmetry.space_group_name_H-M   'P 1'
#
loop_
_entity.id
_entity.type
_entity.pdbx_description
1 polymer ?
#
loop_
_entity_poly.entity_id
_entity_poly.type
_entity_poly.pdbx_seq_one_letter_code
_entity_poly.pdbx_strand_id
1 'polypeptide(L)'
;LVALVNKFIGYLKQNTYCFPHSLRWIVSQMYKTLSCVDRLEVGEVRAMCTDLLLACFICPAVVNPEQYGIISDAPINEVARFNLMQVGRLLQQLAMTGSEEGDPRTKSSLGKFDKSCVAAFLDVVIGGRAV
;
A
#
# COMPACT_ATOMS: atom_id res chain seq x y z
N LEU A 1 -17.37 -3.75 -5.03
CA LEU A 1 -15.96 -3.27 -5.07
C LEU A 1 -15.64 -2.24 -3.98
N VAL A 2 -16.32 -1.09 -3.91
CA VAL A 2 -16.02 -0.03 -2.91
C VAL A 2 -15.99 -0.55 -1.46
N ALA A 3 -17.01 -1.32 -1.05
CA ALA A 3 -17.05 -1.92 0.29
C ALA A 3 -15.89 -2.90 0.55
N LEU A 4 -15.46 -3.65 -0.47
CA LEU A 4 -14.35 -4.60 -0.36
C LEU A 4 -13.01 -3.87 -0.13
N VAL A 5 -12.76 -2.80 -0.89
CA VAL A 5 -11.56 -1.97 -0.75
C VAL A 5 -11.55 -1.28 0.61
N ASN A 6 -12.67 -0.71 1.06
CA ASN A 6 -12.76 -0.12 2.40
C ASN A 6 -12.55 -1.15 3.51
N LYS A 7 -13.05 -2.38 3.35
CA LYS A 7 -12.79 -3.48 4.29
C LYS A 7 -11.30 -3.86 4.30
N PHE A 8 -10.67 -3.94 3.13
CA PHE A 8 -9.24 -4.24 2.99
C PHE A 8 -8.37 -3.17 3.66
N ILE A 9 -8.66 -1.89 3.39
CA ILE A 9 -8.05 -0.74 4.05
C ILE A 9 -8.22 -0.82 5.57
N GLY A 10 -9.41 -1.16 6.04
CA GLY A 10 -9.69 -1.37 7.46
C GLY A 10 -8.79 -2.44 8.07
N TYR A 11 -8.64 -3.59 7.41
CA TYR A 11 -7.75 -4.65 7.89
C TYR A 11 -6.27 -4.27 7.84
N LEU A 12 -5.80 -3.55 6.81
CA LEU A 12 -4.43 -3.05 6.76
C LEU A 12 -4.12 -2.17 7.97
N LYS A 13 -5.02 -1.22 8.30
CA LYS A 13 -4.85 -0.32 9.46
C LYS A 13 -4.86 -1.08 10.79
N GLN A 14 -5.79 -2.02 10.96
CA GLN A 14 -5.95 -2.79 12.19
C GLN A 14 -4.82 -3.79 12.43
N ASN A 15 -4.19 -4.33 11.37
CA ASN A 15 -3.18 -5.39 11.47
C ASN A 15 -1.75 -4.90 11.19
N THR A 16 -1.48 -3.61 11.35
CA THR A 16 -0.11 -3.06 11.22
C THR A 16 0.88 -3.68 12.20
N TYR A 17 0.41 -4.19 13.34
CA TYR A 17 1.22 -4.92 14.32
C TYR A 17 1.78 -6.24 13.78
N CYS A 18 1.13 -6.86 12.78
CA CYS A 18 1.59 -8.09 12.14
C CYS A 18 2.70 -7.84 11.10
N PHE A 19 3.03 -6.58 10.80
CA PHE A 19 4.00 -6.30 9.75
C PHE A 19 5.39 -6.80 10.16
N PRO A 20 6.08 -7.61 9.32
CA PRO A 20 7.33 -8.25 9.72
C PRO A 20 8.37 -7.24 10.21
N HIS A 21 8.92 -7.46 11.39
CA HIS A 21 9.82 -6.50 12.05
C HIS A 21 11.07 -6.20 11.20
N SER A 22 11.66 -7.21 10.57
CA SER A 22 12.81 -7.05 9.67
C SER A 22 12.49 -6.15 8.48
N LEU A 23 11.36 -6.39 7.80
CA LEU A 23 10.91 -5.54 6.69
C LEU A 23 10.61 -4.12 7.17
N ARG A 24 9.95 -3.97 8.32
CA ARG A 24 9.69 -2.66 8.92
C ARG A 24 10.98 -1.89 9.15
N TRP A 25 11.98 -2.54 9.72
CA TRP A 25 13.29 -1.95 9.97
C TRP A 25 13.97 -1.53 8.67
N ILE A 26 13.99 -2.41 7.65
CA ILE A 26 14.60 -2.10 6.35
C ILE A 26 13.96 -0.86 5.73
N VAL A 27 12.63 -0.78 5.72
CA VAL A 27 11.90 0.36 5.14
C VAL A 27 12.15 1.64 5.96
N SER A 28 12.22 1.54 7.29
CA SER A 28 12.55 2.69 8.15
C SER A 28 13.99 3.19 7.91
N GLN A 29 14.96 2.27 7.73
CA GLN A 29 16.34 2.64 7.39
C GLN A 29 16.44 3.26 6.00
N MET A 30 15.74 2.70 5.02
CA MET A 30 15.66 3.25 3.68
C MET A 30 15.12 4.69 3.72
N TYR A 31 14.02 4.92 4.44
CA TYR A 31 13.47 6.26 4.63
C TYR A 31 14.48 7.22 5.26
N LYS A 32 15.10 6.85 6.39
CA LYS A 32 16.07 7.70 7.11
C LYS A 32 17.29 8.04 6.26
N THR A 33 17.85 7.03 5.58
CA THR A 33 19.06 7.18 4.77
C THR A 33 18.80 8.07 3.56
N LEU A 34 17.70 7.81 2.83
CA LEU A 34 17.37 8.59 1.63
C LEU A 34 16.88 9.99 1.97
N SER A 35 16.27 10.21 3.14
CA SER A 35 15.87 11.56 3.59
C SER A 35 17.06 12.47 3.90
N CYS A 36 18.27 11.92 4.05
CA CYS A 36 19.50 12.69 4.24
C CYS A 36 20.23 12.99 2.92
N VAL A 37 19.70 12.56 1.77
CA VAL A 37 20.29 12.83 0.45
C VAL A 37 19.80 14.18 -0.03
N ASP A 38 20.68 15.18 -0.14
CA ASP A 38 20.34 16.56 -0.52
C ASP A 38 19.59 16.71 -1.86
N ARG A 39 19.66 15.69 -2.73
CA ARG A 39 19.00 15.68 -4.05
C ARG A 39 17.62 15.02 -4.05
N LEU A 40 17.13 14.54 -2.91
CA LEU A 40 15.84 13.87 -2.80
C LEU A 40 14.92 14.64 -1.86
N GLU A 41 13.73 14.97 -2.35
CA GLU A 41 12.70 15.52 -1.51
C GLU A 41 12.09 14.44 -0.62
N VAL A 42 11.69 14.82 0.60
CA VAL A 42 11.04 13.89 1.54
C VAL A 42 9.78 13.26 0.93
N GLY A 43 9.06 14.00 0.07
CA GLY A 43 7.92 13.48 -0.69
C GLY A 43 8.30 12.32 -1.60
N GLU A 44 9.41 12.43 -2.34
CA GLU A 44 9.92 11.38 -3.22
C GLU A 44 10.35 10.15 -2.41
N VAL A 45 11.04 10.35 -1.28
CA VAL A 45 11.45 9.24 -0.41
C VAL A 45 10.22 8.49 0.15
N ARG A 46 9.16 9.21 0.51
CA ARG A 46 7.87 8.60 0.93
C ARG A 46 7.22 7.83 -0.22
N ALA A 47 7.24 8.37 -1.44
CA ALA A 47 6.72 7.69 -2.62
C ALA A 47 7.48 6.38 -2.88
N MET A 48 8.81 6.41 -2.84
CA MET A 48 9.65 5.20 -2.98
C MET A 48 9.33 4.14 -1.91
N CYS A 49 9.18 4.54 -0.65
CA CYS A 49 8.79 3.62 0.42
C CYS A 49 7.39 3.04 0.18
N THR A 50 6.48 3.85 -0.35
CA THR A 50 5.11 3.42 -0.67
C THR A 50 5.09 2.44 -1.82
N ASP A 51 5.88 2.67 -2.87
CA ASP A 51 6.01 1.75 -4.01
C ASP A 51 6.58 0.41 -3.57
N LEU A 52 7.64 0.42 -2.75
CA LEU A 52 8.20 -0.81 -2.20
C LEU A 52 7.15 -1.62 -1.41
N LEU A 53 6.35 -0.94 -0.57
CA LEU A 53 5.34 -1.61 0.26
C LEU A 53 4.12 -2.06 -0.53
N LEU A 54 3.59 -1.22 -1.41
CA LEU A 54 2.35 -1.50 -2.12
C LEU A 54 2.59 -2.12 -3.49
N ALA A 55 3.40 -1.51 -4.34
CA ALA A 55 3.62 -2.00 -5.70
C ALA A 55 4.46 -3.28 -5.74
N CYS A 56 5.46 -3.41 -4.86
CA CYS A 56 6.36 -4.57 -4.86
C CYS A 56 5.95 -5.69 -3.90
N PHE A 57 5.11 -5.42 -2.90
CA PHE A 57 4.78 -6.42 -1.86
C PHE A 57 3.27 -6.67 -1.71
N ILE A 58 2.51 -5.70 -1.19
CA ILE A 58 1.10 -5.92 -0.82
C ILE A 58 0.19 -6.15 -2.05
N CYS A 59 0.26 -5.29 -3.07
CA CYS A 59 -0.64 -5.39 -4.22
C CYS A 59 -0.38 -6.66 -5.06
N PRO A 60 0.86 -7.07 -5.35
CA PRO A 60 1.12 -8.35 -6.00
C PRO A 60 0.49 -9.54 -5.27
N ALA A 61 0.59 -9.57 -3.94
CA ALA A 61 -0.01 -10.62 -3.10
C ALA A 61 -1.55 -10.56 -3.07
N VAL A 62 -2.14 -9.36 -3.16
CA VAL A 62 -3.61 -9.21 -3.31
C VAL A 62 -4.09 -9.76 -4.66
N VAL A 63 -3.35 -9.51 -5.73
CA VAL A 63 -3.77 -9.89 -7.09
C VAL A 63 -3.58 -11.38 -7.35
N ASN A 64 -2.52 -12.00 -6.81
CA ASN A 64 -2.19 -13.41 -7.02
C ASN A 64 -1.94 -14.12 -5.68
N PRO A 65 -2.92 -14.18 -4.77
CA PRO A 65 -2.73 -14.69 -3.41
C PRO A 65 -2.23 -16.14 -3.35
N GLU A 66 -2.55 -16.97 -4.35
CA GLU A 66 -2.05 -18.33 -4.48
C GLU A 66 -0.53 -18.39 -4.67
N GLN A 67 0.06 -17.45 -5.43
CA GLN A 67 1.52 -17.40 -5.66
C GLN A 67 2.29 -16.98 -4.41
N TYR A 68 1.60 -16.30 -3.48
CA TYR A 68 2.16 -15.83 -2.22
C TYR A 68 1.76 -16.72 -1.03
N GLY A 69 1.14 -17.87 -1.29
CA GLY A 69 0.76 -18.84 -0.25
C GLY A 69 -0.33 -18.36 0.71
N ILE A 70 -1.10 -17.33 0.33
CA ILE A 70 -2.22 -16.81 1.14
C ILE A 70 -3.41 -17.76 1.09
N ILE A 71 -3.60 -18.44 -0.05
CA ILE A 71 -4.60 -19.48 -0.24
C ILE A 71 -3.95 -20.72 -0.82
N SER A 72 -4.43 -21.90 -0.42
CA SER A 72 -3.83 -23.19 -0.83
C SER A 72 -4.80 -24.08 -1.61
N ASP A 73 -6.12 -24.01 -1.33
CA ASP A 73 -7.04 -25.09 -1.71
C ASP A 73 -8.13 -24.68 -2.71
N ALA A 74 -8.31 -23.38 -2.99
CA ALA A 74 -9.38 -22.89 -3.86
C ALA A 74 -8.82 -22.05 -5.02
N PRO A 75 -8.96 -22.51 -6.29
CA PRO A 75 -8.55 -21.72 -7.43
C PRO A 75 -9.41 -20.46 -7.54
N ILE A 76 -8.76 -19.30 -7.74
CA ILE A 76 -9.45 -18.03 -7.97
C ILE A 76 -9.98 -17.99 -9.40
N ASN A 77 -11.29 -17.86 -9.54
CA ASN A 77 -11.92 -17.65 -10.84
C ASN A 77 -11.59 -16.26 -11.42
N GLU A 78 -11.75 -16.10 -12.73
CA GLU A 78 -11.36 -14.88 -13.44
C GLU A 78 -12.06 -13.62 -12.92
N VAL A 79 -13.34 -13.74 -12.52
CA VAL A 79 -14.12 -12.61 -11.97
C VAL A 79 -13.54 -12.15 -10.63
N ALA A 80 -13.20 -13.09 -9.74
CA ALA A 80 -12.57 -12.79 -8.47
C ALA A 80 -11.17 -12.20 -8.68
N ARG A 81 -10.39 -12.73 -9.63
CA ARG A 81 -9.08 -12.16 -10.01
C ARG A 81 -9.23 -10.73 -10.53
N PHE A 82 -10.22 -10.47 -11.38
CA PHE A 82 -10.51 -9.12 -11.86
C PHE A 82 -10.85 -8.18 -10.70
N ASN A 83 -11.69 -8.61 -9.77
CA ASN A 83 -12.01 -7.80 -8.59
C ASN A 83 -10.76 -7.51 -7.73
N LEU A 84 -9.87 -8.48 -7.54
CA LEU A 84 -8.62 -8.31 -6.79
C LEU A 84 -7.63 -7.38 -7.51
N MET A 85 -7.51 -7.48 -8.84
CA MET A 85 -6.77 -6.53 -9.67
C MET A 85 -7.28 -5.09 -9.45
N GLN A 86 -8.59 -4.91 -9.38
CA GLN A 86 -9.18 -3.60 -9.12
C GLN A 86 -8.91 -3.11 -7.69
N VAL A 87 -8.88 -4.00 -6.68
CA VAL A 87 -8.46 -3.64 -5.32
C VAL A 87 -7.01 -3.14 -5.30
N GLY A 88 -6.08 -3.89 -5.92
CA GLY A 88 -4.66 -3.50 -5.99
C GLY A 88 -4.47 -2.15 -6.69
N ARG A 89 -5.13 -1.94 -7.84
CA ARG A 89 -5.10 -0.67 -8.56
C ARG A 89 -5.62 0.51 -7.74
N LEU A 90 -6.74 0.32 -7.02
CA LEU A 90 -7.30 1.39 -6.19
C LEU A 90 -6.39 1.74 -5.00
N LEU A 91 -5.73 0.75 -4.39
CA LEU A 91 -4.74 1.00 -3.34
C LEU A 91 -3.52 1.79 -3.88
N GLN A 92 -3.02 1.42 -5.06
CA GLN A 92 -1.95 2.15 -5.73
C GLN A 92 -2.38 3.58 -6.09
N GLN A 93 -3.60 3.80 -6.58
CA GLN A 93 -4.11 5.14 -6.84
C GLN A 93 -4.25 5.98 -5.56
N LEU A 94 -4.67 5.38 -4.45
CA LEU A 94 -4.73 6.04 -3.14
C LEU A 94 -3.33 6.45 -2.65
N ALA A 95 -2.32 5.64 -2.92
CA ALA A 95 -0.91 5.96 -2.64
C ALA A 95 -0.43 7.21 -3.39
N MET A 96 -0.78 7.31 -4.67
CA MET A 96 -0.36 8.41 -5.54
C MET A 96 -1.11 9.73 -5.26
N THR A 97 -2.29 9.67 -4.61
CA THR A 97 -3.13 10.85 -4.35
C THR A 97 -2.47 11.87 -3.41
N GLY A 98 -1.48 11.44 -2.61
CA GLY A 98 -0.69 12.35 -1.75
C GLY A 98 0.50 13.02 -2.45
N SER A 99 0.86 12.58 -3.67
CA SER A 99 2.11 12.97 -4.33
C SER A 99 1.91 13.94 -5.51
N GLU A 100 0.76 13.93 -6.20
CA GLU A 100 0.53 14.82 -7.36
C GLU A 100 -0.94 15.18 -7.58
N GLU A 101 -1.18 16.31 -8.25
CA GLU A 101 -2.47 16.74 -8.80
C GLU A 101 -2.97 15.76 -9.89
N GLY A 102 -3.47 14.59 -9.48
CA GLY A 102 -3.92 13.56 -10.43
C GLY A 102 -5.07 14.00 -11.36
N ASP A 103 -5.23 13.25 -12.46
CA ASP A 103 -6.26 13.42 -13.49
C ASP A 103 -7.67 13.64 -12.88
N PRO A 104 -8.41 14.70 -13.25
CA PRO A 104 -9.74 15.00 -12.74
C PRO A 104 -10.75 13.85 -12.92
N ARG A 105 -10.55 12.94 -13.88
CA ARG A 105 -11.42 11.76 -14.07
C ARG A 105 -11.24 10.71 -12.98
N THR A 106 -10.04 10.54 -12.44
CA THR A 106 -9.72 9.57 -11.38
C THR A 106 -10.12 10.09 -9.99
N LYS A 107 -10.15 11.43 -9.81
CA LYS A 107 -10.50 12.10 -8.56
C LYS A 107 -11.95 11.86 -8.10
N SER A 108 -12.92 11.69 -9.01
CA SER A 108 -14.35 11.55 -8.64
C SER A 108 -14.68 10.20 -7.98
N SER A 109 -14.01 9.13 -8.39
CA SER A 109 -14.24 7.79 -7.84
C SER A 109 -13.49 7.55 -6.52
N LEU A 110 -12.35 8.24 -6.33
CA LEU A 110 -11.52 8.14 -5.12
C LEU A 110 -12.14 8.82 -3.89
N GLY A 111 -13.12 9.70 -4.08
CA GLY A 111 -13.81 10.39 -2.98
C GLY A 111 -14.57 9.47 -2.00
N LYS A 112 -14.77 8.20 -2.37
CA LYS A 112 -15.46 7.19 -1.56
C LYS A 112 -14.53 6.39 -0.63
N PHE A 113 -13.23 6.69 -0.63
CA PHE A 113 -12.21 5.96 0.11
C PHE A 113 -11.43 6.87 1.06
N ASP A 114 -10.91 6.29 2.14
CA ASP A 114 -10.02 6.98 3.08
C ASP A 114 -8.65 7.24 2.42
N LYS A 115 -8.45 8.45 1.90
CA LYS A 115 -7.19 8.87 1.27
C LYS A 115 -6.00 8.89 2.23
N SER A 116 -6.25 8.94 3.54
CA SER A 116 -5.19 8.94 4.55
C SER A 116 -4.67 7.53 4.87
N CYS A 117 -5.35 6.47 4.41
CA CYS A 117 -5.03 5.12 4.87
C CYS A 117 -3.62 4.66 4.48
N VAL A 118 -3.18 4.95 3.26
CA VAL A 118 -1.85 4.57 2.78
C VAL A 118 -0.79 5.38 3.51
N ALA A 119 -1.01 6.69 3.69
CA ALA A 119 -0.11 7.55 4.45
C ALA A 119 0.01 7.08 5.91
N ALA A 120 -1.10 6.77 6.58
CA ALA A 120 -1.11 6.28 7.95
C ALA A 120 -0.42 4.91 8.08
N PHE A 121 -0.62 4.01 7.12
CA PHE A 121 0.08 2.73 7.07
C PHE A 121 1.59 2.94 6.91
N LEU A 122 1.99 3.78 5.95
CA LEU A 122 3.38 4.13 5.73
C LEU A 122 4.02 4.73 6.98
N ASP A 123 3.35 5.68 7.64
CA ASP A 123 3.84 6.34 8.85
C ASP A 123 4.10 5.34 9.98
N VAL A 124 3.26 4.32 10.12
CA VAL A 124 3.53 3.23 11.07
C VAL A 124 4.78 2.47 10.66
N VAL A 125 4.91 2.08 9.39
CA VAL A 125 6.08 1.29 8.92
C VAL A 125 7.39 2.08 9.06
N ILE A 126 7.45 3.32 8.55
CA ILE A 126 8.67 4.17 8.59
C ILE A 126 8.96 4.70 9.99
N GLY A 127 7.92 4.93 10.81
CA GLY A 127 7.99 5.57 12.12
C GLY A 127 8.80 4.79 13.15
N GLY A 128 9.14 3.53 12.86
CA GLY A 128 10.32 2.85 13.40
C GLY A 128 10.63 3.13 14.87
N ARG A 129 9.64 2.98 15.76
CA ARG A 129 9.96 2.77 17.18
C ARG A 129 10.36 1.31 17.32
N ALA A 130 11.66 1.08 17.44
CA ALA A 130 12.16 -0.12 18.09
C ALA A 130 11.53 -0.13 19.50
N VAL A 131 10.76 -1.17 19.80
CA VAL A 131 10.57 -1.57 21.20
C VAL A 131 11.79 -2.38 21.58
#